data_AF-A0A7S6M9U8-F1
#
_entry.id   AF-A0A7S6M9U8-F1
#
_cell.length_a   1.000
_cell.length_b   1.000
_cell.length_c   1.000
_cell.angle_alpha   90.00
_cell.angle_beta   90.00
_cell.angle_gamma   90.00
#
_symmetry.space_group_name_H-M   'P 1'
#
loop_
_entity.id
_entity.type
_entity.pdbx_description
1 polymer ?
#
loop_
_entity_poly.entity_id
_entity_poly.type
_entity_poly.pdbx_seq_one_letter_code
_entity_poly.pdbx_strand_id
1 'polypeptide(L)'
;MSFWTYTMPLWGGVFLGAIVAINGMPPEADWGYWLRASAGVALFSLWCQLAFIGYQGASVAVLPAPGGRSIRGGGATFTGSMMLITAAFVAAAVLLTLREFGFGVTVAGIGAGSFGLAAAAAYFWNLATAVADFRERV
;
A
#
# COMPACT_ATOMS: atom_id res chain seq x y z
N MET A 1 4.54 -14.68 13.88
CA MET A 1 3.62 -14.50 12.73
C MET A 1 4.27 -15.07 11.49
N SER A 2 3.53 -15.75 10.61
CA SER A 2 4.10 -16.37 9.41
C SER A 2 4.26 -15.36 8.27
N PHE A 3 5.20 -15.62 7.35
CA PHE A 3 5.42 -14.83 6.12
C PHE A 3 4.13 -14.60 5.33
N TRP A 4 3.25 -15.61 5.33
CA TRP A 4 1.97 -15.56 4.66
C TRP A 4 1.06 -14.47 5.22
N THR A 5 0.97 -14.31 6.55
CA THR A 5 0.16 -13.24 7.17
C THR A 5 0.56 -11.85 6.70
N TYR A 6 1.84 -11.62 6.41
CA TYR A 6 2.33 -10.33 5.91
C TYR A 6 2.07 -10.10 4.43
N THR A 7 2.01 -11.15 3.60
CA THR A 7 1.87 -11.04 2.14
C THR A 7 0.47 -11.35 1.62
N MET A 8 -0.43 -11.86 2.47
CA MET A 8 -1.82 -12.13 2.11
C MET A 8 -2.54 -10.94 1.44
N PRO A 9 -2.40 -9.68 1.90
CA PRO A 9 -3.04 -8.54 1.25
C PRO A 9 -2.52 -8.31 -0.17
N LEU A 10 -1.22 -8.52 -0.41
CA LEU A 10 -0.61 -8.43 -1.72
C LEU A 10 -1.21 -9.49 -2.66
N TRP A 11 -1.30 -10.75 -2.22
CA TRP A 11 -1.92 -11.82 -3.00
C TRP A 11 -3.42 -11.62 -3.23
N GLY A 12 -4.14 -11.09 -2.23
CA GLY A 12 -5.54 -10.70 -2.38
C GLY A 12 -5.72 -9.63 -3.45
N GLY A 13 -4.83 -8.64 -3.49
CA GLY A 13 -4.79 -7.64 -4.56
C GLY A 13 -4.49 -8.25 -5.92
N VAL A 14 -3.55 -9.21 -6.02
CA VAL A 14 -3.25 -9.90 -7.28
C VAL A 14 -4.50 -10.61 -7.81
N PHE A 15 -5.17 -11.37 -6.94
CA PHE A 15 -6.35 -12.15 -7.32
C PHE A 15 -7.51 -11.25 -7.76
N LEU A 16 -7.84 -10.23 -6.97
CA LEU A 16 -8.92 -9.29 -7.29
C LEU A 16 -8.60 -8.47 -8.54
N GLY A 17 -7.37 -7.98 -8.66
CA GLY A 17 -6.92 -7.24 -9.85
C GLY A 17 -6.99 -8.09 -11.11
N ALA A 18 -6.57 -9.35 -11.05
CA ALA A 18 -6.64 -10.27 -12.16
C ALA A 18 -8.09 -10.54 -12.59
N ILE A 19 -9.02 -10.73 -11.64
CA ILE A 19 -10.45 -10.87 -11.94
C ILE A 19 -10.96 -9.65 -12.69
N VAL A 20 -10.68 -8.43 -12.22
CA VAL A 20 -11.12 -7.19 -12.88
C VAL A 20 -10.53 -7.08 -14.28
N ALA A 21 -9.24 -7.37 -14.45
CA ALA A 21 -8.58 -7.35 -15.76
C ALA A 21 -9.15 -8.39 -16.73
N ILE A 22 -9.50 -9.59 -16.27
CA ILE A 22 -10.09 -10.60 -17.15
C ILE A 22 -11.51 -10.22 -17.54
N ASN A 23 -12.31 -9.69 -16.61
CA ASN A 23 -13.69 -9.28 -16.88
C ASN A 23 -13.78 -8.03 -17.78
N GLY A 24 -12.79 -7.14 -17.72
CA GLY A 24 -12.70 -5.95 -18.56
C GLY A 24 -12.01 -6.16 -19.91
N MET A 25 -11.70 -7.41 -20.28
CA MET A 25 -10.90 -7.73 -21.46
C MET A 25 -11.63 -7.36 -22.77
N PRO A 26 -11.04 -6.51 -23.63
CA PRO A 26 -11.61 -6.24 -24.94
C PRO A 26 -11.45 -7.46 -25.86
N PRO A 27 -12.34 -7.65 -26.86
CA PRO A 27 -12.27 -8.77 -27.80
C PRO A 27 -10.93 -8.85 -28.57
N GLU A 28 -10.31 -7.69 -28.79
CA GLU A 28 -9.04 -7.53 -29.53
C GLU A 28 -7.86 -7.31 -28.57
N ALA A 29 -7.86 -7.97 -27.41
CA ALA A 29 -6.78 -7.81 -26.43
C ALA A 29 -5.42 -8.17 -27.03
N ASP A 30 -4.57 -7.15 -27.15
CA ASP A 30 -3.21 -7.26 -27.65
C ASP A 30 -2.21 -7.39 -26.50
N TRP A 31 -0.92 -7.48 -26.84
CA TRP A 31 0.13 -7.51 -25.84
C TRP A 31 0.18 -6.22 -25.00
N GLY A 32 -0.17 -5.08 -25.60
CA GLY A 32 -0.24 -3.78 -24.91
C GLY A 32 -1.33 -3.74 -23.83
N TYR A 33 -2.46 -4.42 -24.05
CA TYR A 33 -3.49 -4.64 -23.04
C TYR A 33 -2.93 -5.43 -21.85
N TRP A 34 -2.33 -6.58 -22.09
CA TRP A 34 -1.82 -7.45 -21.02
C TRP A 34 -0.71 -6.80 -20.20
N LEU A 35 0.16 -6.00 -20.84
CA LEU A 35 1.18 -5.24 -20.14
C LEU A 35 0.55 -4.21 -19.17
N ARG A 36 -0.43 -3.43 -19.64
CA ARG A 36 -1.14 -2.43 -18.82
C ARG A 36 -1.97 -3.08 -17.72
N ALA A 37 -2.66 -4.17 -18.04
CA ALA A 37 -3.42 -4.97 -17.08
C ALA A 37 -2.50 -5.50 -15.97
N SER A 38 -1.39 -6.14 -16.34
CA SER A 38 -0.42 -6.67 -15.37
C SER A 38 0.18 -5.58 -14.49
N ALA A 39 0.51 -4.42 -15.06
CA ALA A 39 0.96 -3.26 -14.29
C ALA A 39 -0.12 -2.76 -13.33
N GLY A 40 -1.38 -2.69 -13.78
CA GLY A 40 -2.52 -2.32 -12.94
C GLY A 40 -2.73 -3.29 -11.77
N VAL A 41 -2.64 -4.60 -12.02
CA VAL A 41 -2.72 -5.64 -10.98
C VAL A 41 -1.58 -5.47 -9.98
N ALA A 42 -0.35 -5.29 -10.43
CA ALA A 42 0.80 -5.10 -9.55
C ALA A 42 0.64 -3.86 -8.66
N LEU A 43 0.23 -2.72 -9.24
CA LEU A 43 0.00 -1.48 -8.51
C LEU A 43 -1.13 -1.60 -7.49
N PHE A 44 -2.24 -2.25 -7.87
CA PHE A 44 -3.36 -2.51 -6.95
C PHE A 44 -2.94 -3.42 -5.80
N SER A 45 -2.12 -4.43 -6.07
CA SER A 45 -1.58 -5.34 -5.05
C SER A 45 -0.67 -4.62 -4.07
N LEU A 46 0.19 -3.73 -4.55
CA LEU A 46 1.03 -2.87 -3.71
C LEU A 46 0.20 -1.90 -2.88
N TRP A 47 -0.88 -1.35 -3.45
CA TRP A 47 -1.81 -0.48 -2.72
C TRP A 47 -2.52 -1.23 -1.59
N CYS A 48 -3.02 -2.45 -1.83
CA CYS A 48 -3.59 -3.31 -0.78
C CYS A 48 -2.58 -3.60 0.33
N GLN A 49 -1.33 -3.92 -0.03
CA GLN A 49 -0.26 -4.16 0.93
C GLN A 49 0.05 -2.91 1.76
N LEU A 50 0.13 -1.74 1.13
CA LEU A 50 0.36 -0.46 1.80
C LEU A 50 -0.77 -0.15 2.77
N ALA A 51 -2.03 -0.34 2.36
CA ALA A 51 -3.19 -0.10 3.21
C ALA A 51 -3.20 -1.03 4.43
N PHE A 52 -2.83 -2.30 4.25
CA PHE A 52 -2.75 -3.25 5.37
C PHE A 52 -1.62 -2.92 6.36
N ILE A 53 -0.42 -2.60 5.86
CA ILE A 53 0.70 -2.17 6.71
C ILE A 53 0.32 -0.87 7.44
N GLY A 54 -0.29 0.08 6.73
CA GLY A 54 -0.79 1.32 7.30
C GLY A 54 -1.81 1.08 8.43
N TYR A 55 -2.74 0.15 8.21
CA TYR A 55 -3.75 -0.24 9.20
C TYR A 55 -3.14 -0.85 10.46
N GLN A 56 -2.13 -1.72 10.32
CA GLN A 56 -1.41 -2.26 11.47
C GLN A 56 -0.69 -1.16 12.25
N GLY A 57 -0.01 -0.24 11.55
CA GLY A 57 0.65 0.89 12.20
C GLY A 57 -0.34 1.77 12.93
N ALA A 58 -1.44 2.17 12.29
CA ALA A 58 -2.43 3.07 12.86
C ALA A 58 -3.21 2.45 14.03
N SER A 59 -3.64 1.19 13.91
CA SER A 59 -4.57 0.58 14.87
C SER A 59 -3.89 -0.26 15.94
N VAL A 60 -2.80 -0.95 15.58
CA VAL A 60 -2.07 -1.86 16.47
C VAL A 60 -0.79 -1.20 17.00
N ALA A 61 -0.41 -0.03 16.46
CA ALA A 61 0.84 0.67 16.80
C ALA A 61 2.08 -0.21 16.57
N VAL A 62 2.06 -1.03 15.52
CA VAL A 62 3.16 -1.91 15.11
C VAL A 62 3.35 -1.82 13.60
N LEU A 63 4.58 -1.57 13.16
CA LEU A 63 4.98 -1.61 11.75
C LEU A 63 6.16 -2.56 11.55
N PRO A 64 6.15 -3.37 10.48
CA PRO A 64 7.26 -4.27 10.17
C PRO A 64 8.51 -3.47 9.81
N ALA A 65 9.66 -3.90 10.31
CA ALA A 65 10.98 -3.40 9.95
C ALA A 65 11.90 -4.55 9.50
N PRO A 66 12.92 -4.28 8.66
CA PRO A 66 13.85 -5.30 8.20
C PRO A 66 14.57 -6.02 9.37
N GLY A 67 14.93 -7.29 9.14
CA GLY A 67 15.70 -8.08 10.10
C GLY A 67 14.89 -8.60 11.29
N GLY A 68 13.59 -8.84 11.13
CA GLY A 68 12.73 -9.37 12.21
C GLY A 68 12.52 -8.36 13.34
N ARG A 69 12.49 -7.06 12.99
CA ARG A 69 12.25 -5.96 13.93
C ARG A 69 10.89 -5.34 13.64
N SER A 70 10.37 -4.56 14.58
CA SER A 70 9.19 -3.71 14.38
C SER A 70 9.35 -2.35 15.01
N ILE A 71 8.79 -1.34 14.34
CA ILE A 71 8.59 -0.01 14.90
C ILE A 71 7.31 -0.06 15.73
N ARG A 72 7.32 0.49 16.95
CA ARG A 72 6.20 0.40 17.89
C ARG A 72 5.81 1.75 18.47
N GLY A 73 4.57 1.84 18.97
CA GLY A 73 4.06 3.03 19.68
C GLY A 73 3.76 4.20 18.74
N GLY A 74 3.94 5.43 19.22
CA GLY A 74 3.50 6.64 18.52
C GLY A 74 4.10 6.81 17.12
N GLY A 75 5.37 6.44 16.92
CA GLY A 75 6.01 6.48 15.60
C GLY A 75 5.36 5.52 14.58
N ALA A 76 4.92 4.34 15.05
CA ALA A 76 4.18 3.39 14.23
C ALA A 76 2.78 3.90 13.90
N THR A 77 2.08 4.47 14.89
CA THR A 77 0.74 5.06 14.71
C THR A 77 0.74 6.20 13.71
N PHE A 78 1.68 7.14 13.84
CA PHE A 78 1.81 8.26 12.91
C PHE A 78 2.12 7.78 11.49
N THR A 79 3.16 6.95 11.34
CA THR A 79 3.58 6.42 10.04
C THR A 79 2.45 5.63 9.37
N GLY A 80 1.78 4.75 10.12
CA GLY A 80 0.66 3.96 9.60
C GLY A 80 -0.53 4.82 9.19
N SER A 81 -0.84 5.87 9.96
CA SER A 81 -1.89 6.83 9.61
C SER A 81 -1.58 7.56 8.30
N MET A 82 -0.33 8.01 8.12
CA MET A 82 0.10 8.65 6.86
C MET A 82 0.03 7.68 5.67
N MET A 83 0.37 6.39 5.85
CA MET A 83 0.20 5.36 4.81
C MET A 83 -1.28 5.16 4.44
N LEU A 84 -2.19 5.14 5.42
CA LEU A 84 -3.63 5.01 5.16
C LEU A 84 -4.19 6.23 4.43
N ILE A 85 -3.80 7.44 4.85
CA ILE A 85 -4.19 8.68 4.16
C ILE A 85 -3.68 8.65 2.72
N THR A 86 -2.42 8.26 2.51
CA THR A 86 -1.85 8.07 1.17
C THR A 86 -2.70 7.11 0.34
N ALA A 87 -3.04 5.94 0.88
CA ALA A 87 -3.86 4.95 0.21
C ALA A 87 -5.25 5.51 -0.16
N ALA A 88 -5.89 6.27 0.75
CA ALA A 88 -7.18 6.91 0.50
C ALA A 88 -7.09 7.96 -0.62
N PHE A 89 -6.04 8.79 -0.64
CA PHE A 89 -5.81 9.76 -1.71
C PHE A 89 -5.52 9.10 -3.06
N VAL A 90 -4.77 7.99 -3.08
CA VAL A 90 -4.57 7.19 -4.31
C VAL A 90 -5.90 6.65 -4.82
N ALA A 91 -6.74 6.08 -3.95
CA ALA A 91 -8.06 5.59 -4.34
C ALA A 91 -8.95 6.73 -4.88
N ALA A 92 -8.94 7.90 -4.23
CA ALA A 92 -9.64 9.08 -4.71
C ALA A 92 -9.12 9.54 -6.09
N ALA A 93 -7.81 9.59 -6.29
CA ALA A 93 -7.22 9.99 -7.57
C ALA A 93 -7.63 9.04 -8.71
N VAL A 94 -7.65 7.72 -8.44
CA VAL A 94 -8.14 6.71 -9.41
C VAL A 94 -9.61 6.95 -9.74
N LEU A 95 -10.48 7.09 -8.74
CA LEU A 95 -11.91 7.35 -8.95
C LEU A 95 -12.17 8.65 -9.73
N LEU A 96 -11.40 9.70 -9.44
CA LEU A 96 -11.51 10.98 -10.14
C LEU A 96 -10.99 10.90 -11.57
N THR A 97 -9.98 10.08 -11.83
CA THR A 97 -9.49 9.79 -13.19
C THR A 97 -10.58 9.10 -14.01
N LEU A 98 -11.30 8.14 -13.42
CA LEU A 98 -12.43 7.47 -14.05
C LEU A 98 -13.63 8.40 -14.33
N ARG A 99 -13.69 9.55 -13.66
CA ARG A 99 -14.72 10.59 -13.87
C ARG A 99 -14.22 11.76 -14.71
N GLU A 100 -13.02 11.66 -15.27
CA GLU A 100 -12.38 12.70 -16.10
C GLU A 100 -12.26 14.07 -15.39
N PHE A 101 -12.22 14.08 -14.05
CA PHE A 101 -12.15 15.31 -13.26
C PHE A 101 -10.70 15.71 -12.98
N GLY A 102 -10.05 16.30 -13.99
CA GLY A 102 -8.60 16.56 -14.01
C GLY A 102 -8.05 17.34 -12.81
N PHE A 103 -8.69 18.43 -12.41
CA PHE A 103 -8.21 19.22 -11.25
C PHE A 103 -8.20 18.40 -9.95
N GLY A 104 -9.25 17.61 -9.71
CA GLY A 104 -9.31 16.77 -8.52
C GLY A 104 -8.27 15.64 -8.54
N VAL A 105 -7.94 15.09 -9.72
CA VAL A 105 -6.85 14.11 -9.85
C VAL A 105 -5.52 14.74 -9.44
N THR A 106 -5.23 15.97 -9.87
CA THR A 106 -4.01 16.68 -9.49
C THR A 106 -3.94 16.92 -7.98
N VAL A 107 -5.02 17.44 -7.37
CA VAL A 107 -5.06 17.69 -5.92
C VAL A 107 -4.90 16.37 -5.14
N ALA A 108 -5.61 15.32 -5.54
CA ALA A 108 -5.52 14.04 -4.87
C ALA A 108 -4.13 13.40 -5.03
N GLY A 109 -3.53 13.52 -6.21
CA GLY A 109 -2.17 13.06 -6.49
C GLY A 109 -1.11 13.79 -5.67
N ILE A 110 -1.21 15.12 -5.53
CA ILE A 110 -0.33 15.91 -4.66
C ILE A 110 -0.50 15.45 -3.21
N GLY A 111 -1.74 15.30 -2.74
CA GLY A 111 -2.03 14.78 -1.40
C GLY A 111 -1.39 13.41 -1.16
N ALA A 112 -1.62 12.45 -2.05
CA ALA A 112 -1.00 11.13 -1.99
C ALA A 112 0.54 11.22 -1.93
N GLY A 113 1.14 12.07 -2.77
CA GLY A 113 2.59 12.29 -2.77
C GLY A 113 3.11 12.86 -1.46
N SER A 114 2.48 13.91 -0.93
CA SER A 114 2.89 14.56 0.32
C SER A 114 2.77 13.63 1.52
N PHE A 115 1.64 12.93 1.68
CA PHE A 115 1.45 11.98 2.77
C PHE A 115 2.34 10.73 2.61
N GLY A 116 2.58 10.29 1.38
CA GLY A 116 3.47 9.16 1.10
C GLY A 116 4.92 9.48 1.47
N LEU A 117 5.39 10.70 1.15
CA LEU A 117 6.70 11.19 1.56
C LEU A 117 6.81 11.35 3.08
N ALA A 118 5.77 11.87 3.74
CA ALA A 118 5.73 11.97 5.19
C ALA A 118 5.77 10.59 5.86
N ALA A 119 5.02 9.62 5.33
CA ALA A 119 5.05 8.23 5.78
C ALA A 119 6.44 7.61 5.61
N ALA A 120 7.06 7.78 4.44
CA ALA A 120 8.39 7.25 4.17
C ALA A 120 9.44 7.88 5.10
N ALA A 121 9.44 9.21 5.23
CA ALA A 121 10.36 9.92 6.12
C ALA A 121 10.21 9.47 7.58
N ALA A 122 8.96 9.37 8.07
CA ALA A 122 8.69 8.89 9.42
C ALA A 122 9.10 7.43 9.60
N TYR A 123 8.86 6.57 8.60
CA TYR A 123 9.28 5.18 8.64
C TYR A 123 10.80 5.07 8.77
N PHE A 124 11.55 5.73 7.88
CA PHE A 124 13.01 5.70 7.90
C PHE A 124 13.59 6.31 9.17
N TRP A 125 12.99 7.38 9.70
CA TRP A 125 13.39 7.98 10.97
C TRP A 125 13.22 7.01 12.15
N ASN A 126 12.11 6.28 12.19
CA ASN A 126 11.81 5.34 13.27
C ASN A 126 12.49 3.97 13.12
N LEU A 127 13.17 3.68 12.00
CA LEU A 127 13.93 2.42 11.85
C LEU A 127 15.02 2.26 12.90
N ALA A 128 15.64 3.36 13.33
CA ALA A 128 16.66 3.35 14.38
C ALA A 128 16.09 2.83 15.71
N THR A 129 14.82 3.12 16.00
CA THR A 129 14.12 2.73 17.23
C THR A 129 13.39 1.40 17.12
N ALA A 130 13.51 0.68 16.01
CA ALA A 130 12.82 -0.59 15.81
C ALA A 130 13.32 -1.66 16.80
N VAL A 131 12.41 -2.42 17.40
CA VAL A 131 12.71 -3.43 18.42
C VAL A 131 12.60 -4.82 17.81
N ALA A 132 13.43 -5.77 18.23
CA ALA A 132 13.32 -7.16 17.75
C ALA A 132 11.94 -7.74 18.09
N ASP A 133 11.29 -8.41 17.13
CA ASP A 133 9.89 -8.80 17.28
C ASP A 133 9.68 -9.84 18.36
N PHE A 134 10.57 -10.83 18.47
CA PHE A 134 10.75 -11.70 19.62
C PHE A 134 12.17 -12.28 19.54
N ARG A 135 12.90 -12.32 20.67
CA ARG A 135 14.02 -13.26 20.81
C ARG A 135 13.39 -14.65 20.74
N GLU A 136 13.55 -15.36 19.63
CA GLU A 136 13.39 -16.81 19.66
C GLU A 136 14.38 -17.31 20.72
N ARG A 137 13.88 -17.67 21.90
CA ARG A 137 14.64 -18.48 22.84
C ARG A 137 14.76 -19.84 22.16
N VAL A 138 15.84 -20.03 21.42
CA VAL A 138 16.38 -21.36 21.13
C VAL A 138 17.04 -21.86 22.40
#